data_AF-A0A7S2PYZ2-F1
#
_entry.id   AF-A0A7S2PYZ2-F1
#
_cell.length_a   1.000
_cell.length_b   1.000
_cell.length_c   1.000
_cell.angle_alpha   90.00
_cell.angle_beta   90.00
_cell.angle_gamma   90.00
#
_symmetry.space_group_name_H-M   'P 1'
#
loop_
_entity.id
_entity.type
_entity.pdbx_description
1 polymer ?
#
loop_
_entity_poly.entity_id
_entity_poly.type
_entity_poly.pdbx_seq_one_letter_code
_entity_poly.pdbx_strand_id
1 'polypeptide(L)'
;LDLATLQPRQELLLALLAATVRALEAADVPCWLTGGTLLGAIRHGGFIPHDDDVDLECFEADVRRIAAVFEEHPRLTFRMGGRWRETPVAHVGLRGADVELDVFLREADLAELQDFPSRAEALPLGRCRF
;
A
#
# COMPACT_ATOMS: atom_id res chain seq x y z
N LEU A 1 19.20 7.27 -8.23
CA LEU A 1 19.35 5.80 -8.09
C LEU A 1 19.88 5.23 -9.41
N ASP A 2 20.68 4.17 -9.34
CA ASP A 2 21.16 3.42 -10.51
C ASP A 2 20.09 2.37 -10.90
N LEU A 3 19.77 2.25 -12.18
CA LEU A 3 18.79 1.27 -12.66
C LEU A 3 19.21 -0.17 -12.33
N ALA A 4 20.51 -0.45 -12.29
CA ALA A 4 21.03 -1.78 -11.95
C ALA A 4 20.78 -2.15 -10.49
N THR A 5 20.74 -1.17 -9.57
CA THR A 5 20.43 -1.40 -8.15
C THR A 5 18.93 -1.33 -7.87
N LEU A 6 18.16 -0.69 -8.75
CA LEU A 6 16.72 -0.51 -8.61
C LEU A 6 15.93 -1.79 -8.93
N GLN A 7 16.30 -2.52 -9.98
CA GLN A 7 15.54 -3.70 -10.41
C GLN A 7 15.47 -4.81 -9.33
N PRO A 8 16.57 -5.19 -8.64
CA PRO A 8 16.49 -6.14 -7.52
C PRO A 8 15.64 -5.62 -6.35
N ARG A 9 15.62 -4.30 -6.13
CA ARG A 9 14.78 -3.67 -5.10
C ARG A 9 13.29 -3.76 -5.46
N GLN A 10 12.92 -3.45 -6.69
CA GLN A 10 11.54 -3.55 -7.18
C GLN A 10 11.00 -4.98 -7.10
N GLU A 11 11.82 -5.99 -7.38
CA GLU A 11 11.44 -7.40 -7.22
C GLU A 11 11.13 -7.76 -5.76
N LEU A 12 11.96 -7.30 -4.82
CA LEU A 12 11.72 -7.49 -3.38
C LEU A 12 10.47 -6.75 -2.91
N LEU A 13 10.26 -5.51 -3.37
CA LEU A 13 9.08 -4.71 -3.05
C LEU A 13 7.80 -5.35 -3.62
N LEU A 14 7.85 -5.91 -4.83
CA LEU A 14 6.72 -6.62 -5.42
C LEU A 14 6.38 -7.89 -4.64
N ALA A 15 7.40 -8.65 -4.20
CA ALA A 15 7.20 -9.82 -3.36
C ALA A 15 6.60 -9.44 -1.99
N LEU A 16 7.08 -8.35 -1.39
CA LEU A 16 6.57 -7.78 -0.15
C LEU A 16 5.11 -7.32 -0.30
N LEU A 17 4.79 -6.58 -1.37
CA LEU A 17 3.43 -6.15 -1.71
C LEU A 17 2.49 -7.34 -1.84
N ALA A 18 2.86 -8.34 -2.64
CA ALA A 18 2.04 -9.51 -2.86
C ALA A 18 1.81 -10.32 -1.58
N ALA A 19 2.82 -10.42 -0.71
CA ALA A 19 2.68 -11.09 0.58
C ALA A 19 1.78 -10.29 1.56
N THR A 20 1.93 -8.97 1.56
CA THR A 20 1.13 -8.06 2.39
C THR A 20 -0.34 -8.09 2.00
N VAL A 21 -0.65 -7.95 0.71
CA VAL A 21 -2.03 -8.01 0.20
C VAL A 21 -2.68 -9.35 0.55
N ARG A 22 -1.98 -10.48 0.34
CA ARG A 22 -2.51 -11.80 0.73
C ARG A 22 -2.81 -11.91 2.22
N ALA A 23 -1.95 -11.36 3.08
CA ALA A 23 -2.14 -11.40 4.52
C ALA A 23 -3.34 -10.55 4.95
N LEU A 24 -3.52 -9.36 4.35
CA LEU A 24 -4.65 -8.48 4.61
C LEU A 24 -5.97 -9.06 4.08
N GLU A 25 -5.96 -9.63 2.87
CA GLU A 25 -7.12 -10.31 2.28
C GLU A 25 -7.57 -11.50 3.13
N ALA A 26 -6.64 -12.33 3.62
CA ALA A 26 -6.95 -13.45 4.50
C ALA A 26 -7.59 -13.03 5.83
N ALA A 27 -7.42 -11.77 6.22
CA ALA A 27 -7.96 -11.20 7.43
C ALA A 27 -9.16 -10.27 7.18
N ASP A 28 -9.72 -10.25 5.97
CA ASP A 28 -10.82 -9.37 5.55
C ASP A 28 -10.54 -7.87 5.80
N VAL A 29 -9.29 -7.45 5.62
CA VAL A 29 -8.90 -6.04 5.68
C VAL A 29 -8.82 -5.49 4.26
N PRO A 30 -9.71 -4.57 3.87
CA PRO A 30 -9.63 -3.95 2.55
C PRO A 30 -8.39 -3.06 2.45
N CYS A 31 -7.63 -3.24 1.37
CA CYS A 31 -6.53 -2.37 0.99
C CYS A 31 -6.54 -2.10 -0.51
N TRP A 32 -5.94 -0.98 -0.93
CA TRP A 32 -5.81 -0.62 -2.35
C TRP A 32 -4.47 0.07 -2.62
N LEU A 33 -4.01 -0.02 -3.87
CA LEU A 33 -2.83 0.72 -4.33
C LEU A 33 -3.15 2.22 -4.37
N THR A 34 -2.16 3.06 -4.11
CA THR A 34 -2.28 4.52 -4.23
C THR A 34 -1.03 5.12 -4.91
N GLY A 35 -1.05 6.42 -5.12
CA GLY A 35 0.13 7.19 -5.56
C GLY A 35 0.82 6.66 -6.81
N GLY A 36 2.16 6.65 -6.77
CA GLY A 36 3.02 6.16 -7.85
C GLY A 36 2.81 4.68 -8.15
N THR A 37 2.53 3.88 -7.12
CA THR A 37 2.26 2.45 -7.23
C THR A 37 1.02 2.16 -8.08
N LEU A 38 -0.10 2.84 -7.81
CA LEU A 38 -1.33 2.69 -8.60
C LEU A 38 -1.12 3.17 -10.05
N LEU A 39 -0.47 4.32 -10.22
CA LEU A 39 -0.19 4.86 -11.55
C LEU A 39 0.73 3.93 -12.36
N GLY A 40 1.73 3.34 -11.73
CA GLY A 40 2.61 2.35 -12.34
C GLY A 40 1.83 1.13 -12.82
N ALA A 41 1.01 0.55 -11.94
CA ALA A 41 0.20 -0.62 -12.27
C ALA A 41 -0.68 -0.37 -13.51
N ILE A 42 -1.34 0.79 -13.58
CA ILE A 42 -2.22 1.14 -14.70
C ILE A 42 -1.43 1.48 -15.98
N ARG A 43 -0.37 2.29 -15.86
CA ARG A 43 0.32 2.87 -17.03
C ARG A 43 1.41 1.97 -17.62
N HIS A 44 2.12 1.22 -16.78
CA HIS A 44 3.27 0.40 -17.17
C HIS A 44 3.04 -1.10 -16.97
N GLY A 45 1.94 -1.51 -16.34
CA GLY A 45 1.72 -2.90 -15.95
C GLY A 45 2.69 -3.40 -14.87
N GLY A 46 3.25 -2.48 -14.08
CA GLY A 46 4.29 -2.74 -13.09
C GLY A 46 4.81 -1.45 -12.46
N PHE A 47 6.03 -1.44 -11.97
CA PHE A 47 6.64 -0.22 -11.42
C PHE A 47 6.77 0.88 -12.48
N ILE A 48 6.69 2.14 -12.03
CA ILE A 48 7.29 3.23 -12.80
C ILE A 48 8.82 2.98 -12.83
N PRO A 49 9.52 3.10 -13.97
CA PRO A 49 10.91 2.64 -14.10
C PRO A 49 11.94 3.24 -13.14
N HIS A 50 11.63 4.37 -12.52
CA HIS A 50 12.52 5.09 -11.59
C HIS A 50 11.97 5.16 -10.16
N ASP A 51 10.89 4.41 -9.88
CA ASP A 51 10.20 4.36 -8.59
C ASP A 51 10.80 3.28 -7.71
N ASP A 52 10.99 3.56 -6.42
CA ASP A 52 11.78 2.74 -5.49
C ASP A 52 11.07 2.41 -4.16
N ASP A 53 9.78 2.68 -4.09
CA ASP A 53 8.87 2.43 -2.98
C ASP A 53 7.53 1.82 -3.45
N VAL A 54 6.70 1.40 -2.49
CA VAL A 54 5.35 0.87 -2.73
C VAL A 54 4.40 1.45 -1.70
N ASP A 55 3.23 1.88 -2.17
CA ASP A 55 2.20 2.50 -1.35
C ASP A 55 0.89 1.70 -1.39
N LEU A 56 0.37 1.43 -0.20
CA LEU A 56 -0.98 0.93 0.05
C LEU A 56 -1.78 1.92 0.87
N GLU A 57 -3.09 1.87 0.74
CA GLU A 57 -4.02 2.47 1.69
C GLU A 57 -4.91 1.39 2.29
N CYS A 58 -5.34 1.63 3.53
CA CYS A 58 -6.38 0.86 4.20
C CYS A 58 -7.12 1.77 5.19
N PHE A 59 -8.20 1.27 5.80
CA PHE A 59 -8.92 2.04 6.79
C PHE A 59 -8.18 2.09 8.13
N GLU A 60 -8.13 3.26 8.75
CA GLU A 60 -7.56 3.45 10.09
C GLU A 60 -8.30 2.58 11.14
N ALA A 61 -9.60 2.36 10.96
CA ALA A 61 -10.39 1.47 11.81
C ALA A 61 -9.85 0.03 11.86
N ASP A 62 -9.13 -0.42 10.82
CA ASP A 62 -8.58 -1.77 10.72
C ASP A 62 -7.17 -1.91 11.32
N VAL A 63 -6.55 -0.84 11.83
CA VAL A 63 -5.17 -0.87 12.36
C VAL A 63 -4.94 -1.98 13.38
N ARG A 64 -5.90 -2.24 14.27
CA ARG A 64 -5.79 -3.32 15.26
C ARG A 64 -5.78 -4.71 14.61
N ARG A 65 -6.60 -4.92 13.57
CA ARG A 65 -6.64 -6.18 12.81
C ARG A 65 -5.36 -6.35 12.02
N ILE A 66 -4.87 -5.29 11.39
CA ILE A 66 -3.60 -5.26 10.67
C ILE A 66 -2.45 -5.66 11.60
N ALA A 67 -2.35 -5.04 12.78
CA ALA A 67 -1.32 -5.36 13.76
C ALA A 67 -1.35 -6.84 14.16
N ALA A 68 -2.55 -7.40 14.43
CA ALA A 68 -2.71 -8.80 14.78
C ALA A 68 -2.27 -9.77 13.66
N VAL A 69 -2.53 -9.42 12.39
CA VAL A 69 -2.08 -10.22 11.23
C VAL A 69 -0.56 -10.35 11.18
N PHE A 70 0.17 -9.28 11.53
CA PHE A 70 1.62 -9.23 11.40
C PHE A 70 2.39 -9.59 12.67
N GLU A 71 1.74 -9.61 13.84
CA GLU A 71 2.36 -10.01 15.10
C GLU A 71 2.89 -11.46 15.03
N GLU A 72 2.10 -12.37 14.45
CA GLU A 72 2.46 -13.79 14.31
C GLU A 72 3.10 -14.12 12.94
N HIS A 73 3.27 -13.13 12.06
CA HIS A 73 3.71 -13.42 10.70
C HIS A 73 5.20 -13.78 10.65
N PRO A 74 5.57 -14.96 10.08
CA PRO A 74 6.94 -15.50 10.19
C PRO A 74 7.99 -14.68 9.44
N ARG A 75 7.57 -13.88 8.45
CA ARG A 75 8.48 -13.14 7.55
C ARG A 75 8.24 -11.65 7.49
N LEU A 76 7.08 -11.16 7.93
CA LEU A 76 6.70 -9.77 7.75
C LEU A 76 6.74 -9.07 9.11
N THR A 77 6.97 -7.77 9.07
CA THR A 77 6.89 -6.88 10.22
C THR A 77 5.85 -5.81 9.95
N PHE A 78 5.22 -5.31 11.01
CA PHE A 78 4.34 -4.15 10.96
C PHE A 78 4.76 -3.17 12.04
N ARG A 79 4.84 -1.89 11.68
CA ARG A 79 5.10 -0.81 12.64
C ARG A 79 4.30 0.43 12.28
N MET A 80 3.76 1.10 13.28
CA MET A 80 3.28 2.48 13.11
C MET A 80 4.48 3.42 13.01
N GLY A 81 4.43 4.42 12.14
CA GLY A 81 5.52 5.40 12.05
C GLY A 81 5.27 6.49 11.01
N GLY A 82 5.55 7.74 11.40
CA GLY A 82 5.46 8.87 10.48
C GLY A 82 4.03 9.36 10.22
N ARG A 83 3.95 10.43 9.44
CA ARG A 83 2.72 11.00 8.90
C ARG A 83 3.04 11.61 7.56
N TRP A 84 2.13 11.44 6.61
CA TRP A 84 2.15 12.23 5.38
C TRP A 84 1.06 13.28 5.49
N ARG A 85 1.46 14.54 5.65
CA ARG A 85 0.56 15.62 6.05
C ARG A 85 -0.18 15.24 7.34
N GLU A 86 -1.50 15.09 7.28
CA GLU A 86 -2.34 14.71 8.42
C GLU A 86 -2.60 13.19 8.48
N THR A 87 -2.30 12.47 7.40
CA THR A 87 -2.56 11.04 7.28
C THR A 87 -1.50 10.23 8.04
N PRO A 88 -1.90 9.41 9.04
CA PRO A 88 -0.98 8.48 9.69
C PRO A 88 -0.46 7.44 8.71
N VAL A 89 0.82 7.09 8.86
CA VAL A 89 1.45 6.06 8.05
C VAL A 89 1.87 4.90 8.95
N ALA A 90 1.68 3.69 8.44
CA ALA A 90 2.27 2.48 8.97
C ALA A 90 3.18 1.88 7.90
N HIS A 91 4.07 0.98 8.31
CA HIS A 91 5.01 0.35 7.41
C HIS A 91 4.94 -1.16 7.57
N VAL A 92 4.95 -1.87 6.44
CA VAL A 92 5.09 -3.32 6.40
C VAL A 92 6.44 -3.65 5.80
N GLY A 93 7.27 -4.38 6.53
CA GLY A 93 8.64 -4.71 6.13
C GLY A 93 8.86 -6.22 5.96
N LEU A 94 9.95 -6.57 5.30
CA LEU A 94 10.42 -7.95 5.19
C LEU A 94 11.54 -8.22 6.19
N ARG A 95 11.37 -9.22 7.08
CA ARG A 95 12.41 -9.60 8.05
C ARG A 95 13.69 -10.02 7.32
N GLY A 96 14.81 -9.41 7.69
CA GLY A 96 16.12 -9.70 7.11
C GLY A 96 16.40 -9.01 5.77
N ALA A 97 15.54 -8.08 5.33
CA ALA A 97 15.78 -7.23 4.17
C ALA A 97 15.48 -5.77 4.50
N ASP A 98 16.19 -4.85 3.85
CA ASP A 98 16.02 -3.40 4.01
C ASP A 98 15.01 -2.85 2.98
N VAL A 99 13.78 -3.39 3.07
CA VAL A 99 12.64 -2.98 2.25
C VAL A 99 11.38 -2.90 3.11
N GLU A 100 10.62 -1.85 2.91
CA GLU A 100 9.31 -1.63 3.48
C GLU A 100 8.38 -1.01 2.43
N LEU A 101 7.09 -1.25 2.59
CA LEU A 101 6.04 -0.52 1.89
C LEU A 101 5.29 0.35 2.90
N ASP A 102 4.76 1.46 2.40
CA ASP A 102 3.98 2.40 3.19
C ASP A 102 2.50 2.03 3.13
N VAL A 103 1.83 2.15 4.27
CA VAL A 103 0.40 1.92 4.44
C VAL A 103 -0.21 3.19 5.01
N PHE A 104 -0.84 3.98 4.15
CA PHE A 104 -1.55 5.19 4.55
C PHE A 104 -2.90 4.82 5.15
N LEU A 105 -3.13 5.28 6.38
CA LEU A 105 -4.34 4.97 7.14
C LEU A 105 -5.39 6.03 6.86
N ARG A 106 -6.47 5.63 6.18
CA ARG A 106 -7.56 6.51 5.76
C ARG A 106 -8.75 6.39 6.68
N GLU A 107 -9.39 7.52 6.97
CA GLU A 107 -10.73 7.52 7.55
C GLU A 107 -11.72 6.92 6.54
N ALA A 108 -12.80 6.31 7.04
CA ALA A 108 -13.81 5.69 6.18
C ALA A 108 -14.61 6.72 5.35
N ASP A 109 -14.75 7.91 5.89
CA ASP A 109 -15.41 9.02 5.21
C ASP A 109 -14.37 9.84 4.45
N LEU A 110 -14.50 9.87 3.13
CA LEU A 110 -13.77 10.81 2.29
C LEU A 110 -14.47 12.16 2.42
N ALA A 111 -13.75 13.18 2.87
CA ALA A 111 -14.20 14.55 2.73
C ALA A 111 -14.41 14.85 1.24
N GLU A 112 -15.62 15.24 0.86
CA GLU A 112 -15.87 15.70 -0.51
C GLU A 112 -15.11 17.03 -0.71
N LEU A 113 -14.13 16.98 -1.61
CA LEU A 113 -13.35 18.15 -1.99
C LEU A 113 -13.97 18.74 -3.26
N GLN A 114 -14.16 20.06 -3.26
CA GLN A 114 -14.82 20.80 -4.35
C GLN A 114 -14.14 20.57 -5.72
N ASP A 115 -12.83 20.34 -5.75
CA ASP A 115 -12.03 20.20 -6.98
C ASP A 115 -11.95 18.74 -7.49
N PHE A 116 -12.58 17.79 -6.82
CA PHE A 116 -12.52 16.37 -7.17
C PHE A 116 -13.91 15.82 -7.52
N PRO A 117 -14.00 14.76 -8.35
CA PRO A 117 -15.27 14.13 -8.67
C PRO A 117 -16.01 13.73 -7.39
N SER A 118 -17.29 14.07 -7.31
CA SER A 118 -18.17 13.67 -6.22
C SER A 118 -18.27 12.16 -6.12
N ARG A 119 -18.75 11.65 -4.97
CA ARG A 119 -18.94 10.21 -4.77
C ARG A 119 -19.85 9.58 -5.83
N ALA A 120 -20.82 10.36 -6.33
CA ALA A 120 -21.72 9.94 -7.42
C ALA A 120 -21.02 9.84 -8.78
N GLU A 121 -19.99 10.66 -9.02
CA GLU A 121 -19.22 10.66 -10.28
C GLU A 121 -18.12 9.59 -10.29
N ALA A 122 -17.60 9.22 -9.11
CA ALA A 122 -16.52 8.24 -8.97
C ALA A 122 -17.01 6.77 -8.86
N LEU A 123 -18.32 6.54 -8.67
CA LEU A 123 -18.88 5.20 -8.42
C LEU A 123 -19.63 4.63 -9.63
N PRO A 124 -19.65 3.29 -9.79
CA PRO A 124 -19.05 2.31 -8.88
C PRO A 124 -17.54 2.17 -9.07
N LEU A 125 -16.80 2.13 -7.95
CA LEU A 125 -15.39 1.75 -7.94
C LEU A 125 -15.32 0.25 -8.25
N GLY A 126 -14.83 -0.09 -9.44
CA GLY A 126 -14.59 -1.48 -9.85
C GLY A 126 -13.22 -1.97 -9.39
N ARG A 127 -13.10 -3.26 -9.03
CA ARG A 127 -11.79 -3.91 -8.91
C ARG A 127 -11.25 -4.16 -10.32
N CYS A 128 -10.14 -3.51 -10.66
CA CYS A 128 -9.39 -3.83 -11.87
C CYS A 128 -8.63 -5.14 -11.65
N ARG A 129 -8.82 -6.10 -12.56
CA ARG A 129 -7.97 -7.30 -12.66
C ARG A 129 -6.90 -6.97 -13.70
N PHE A 130 -5.69 -6.74 -13.24
CA PHE A 130 -4.51 -6.60 -14.10
C PHE A 130 -3.86 -7.98 -14.30
#